data_AF-A0A938PK95-F1
#
_entry.id   AF-A0A938PK95-F1
#
_cell.length_a   1.000
_cell.length_b   1.000
_cell.length_c   1.000
_cell.angle_alpha   90.00
_cell.angle_beta   90.00
_cell.angle_gamma   90.00
#
_symmetry.space_group_name_H-M   'P 1'
#
loop_
_entity.id
_entity.type
_entity.pdbx_description
1 polymer ?
#
loop_
_entity_poly.entity_id
_entity_poly.type
_entity_poly.pdbx_seq_one_letter_code
_entity_poly.pdbx_strand_id
1 'polypeptide(L)' 'MMQPGEYDVKFGNDNLELVSGVYYYQLQVNNFVETKKMILLK' A
#
# COMPACT_ATOMS: atom_id res chain seq x y z
N MET A 1 -6.47 16.56 4.84
CA MET A 1 -7.48 15.61 4.34
C MET A 1 -7.32 15.53 2.84
N MET A 2 -7.23 14.32 2.28
CA MET A 2 -7.18 14.12 0.82
C MET A 2 -8.56 14.43 0.24
N GLN A 3 -8.60 15.02 -0.95
CA GLN A 3 -9.86 15.30 -1.64
C GLN A 3 -10.48 13.98 -2.15
N PRO A 4 -11.80 13.91 -2.37
CA PRO A 4 -12.38 12.77 -3.07
C PRO A 4 -11.72 12.57 -4.43
N GLY A 5 -11.35 11.33 -4.75
CA GLY A 5 -10.66 11.01 -5.99
C GLY A 5 -9.92 9.68 -5.91
N GLU A 6 -9.30 9.32 -7.03
CA GLU A 6 -8.42 8.15 -7.13
C GLU A 6 -6.98 8.57 -6.84
N TYR A 7 -6.25 7.69 -6.14
CA TYR A 7 -4.87 7.93 -5.76
C TYR A 7 -4.04 6.69 -6.06
N ASP A 8 -2.95 6.90 -6.80
CA ASP A 8 -1.97 5.85 -7.07
C ASP A 8 -0.80 5.95 -6.10
N VAL A 9 -0.51 4.82 -5.44
CA VAL A 9 0.64 4.67 -4.54
C VAL A 9 1.53 3.58 -5.10
N LYS A 10 2.81 3.91 -5.28
CA LYS A 10 3.84 2.94 -5.67
C LYS A 10 4.55 2.43 -4.42
N PHE A 11 4.56 1.10 -4.25
CA PHE A 11 5.31 0.44 -3.18
C PHE A 11 6.73 0.11 -3.67
N GLY A 12 7.74 0.49 -2.87
CA GLY A 12 9.16 0.40 -3.23
C GLY A 12 9.71 1.70 -3.83
N ASN A 13 11.02 1.93 -3.71
CA ASN A 13 11.74 3.09 -4.27
C ASN A 13 13.11 2.67 -4.82
N ASP A 14 13.82 3.59 -5.50
CA ASP A 14 15.12 3.33 -6.14
C ASP A 14 16.22 2.81 -5.18
N ASN A 15 16.05 2.96 -3.86
CA ASN A 15 17.03 2.58 -2.84
C ASN A 15 16.55 1.48 -1.87
N LEU A 16 15.31 1.02 -1.98
CA LEU A 16 14.70 0.02 -1.09
C LEU A 16 13.74 -0.84 -1.93
N GLU A 17 14.32 -1.79 -2.65
CA GLU A 17 13.55 -2.75 -3.41
C GLU A 17 12.84 -3.74 -2.49
N LEU A 18 11.54 -3.93 -2.73
CA LEU A 18 10.80 -5.02 -2.10
C LEU A 18 11.21 -6.35 -2.74
N VAL A 19 11.42 -7.35 -1.90
CA VAL A 19 11.70 -8.74 -2.31
C VAL A 19 10.40 -9.48 -2.56
N SER A 20 10.44 -10.58 -3.31
CA SER A 20 9.26 -11.44 -3.46
C SER A 20 8.75 -11.89 -2.08
N GLY A 21 7.45 -11.75 -1.84
CA GLY A 21 6.89 -12.01 -0.52
C GLY A 21 5.44 -11.56 -0.37
N VAL A 22 4.91 -11.80 0.84
CA VAL A 22 3.55 -11.38 1.22
C VAL A 22 3.66 -10.14 2.10
N TYR A 23 2.99 -9.08 1.67
CA TYR A 23 2.96 -7.79 2.35
C TYR A 23 1.54 -7.49 2.81
N TYR A 24 1.41 -6.88 3.98
CA TYR A 24 0.14 -6.37 4.48
C TYR A 24 0.23 -4.84 4.58
N TYR A 25 -0.80 -4.14 4.14
CA TYR A 25 -0.90 -2.69 4.24
C TYR A 25 -2.30 -2.29 4.70
N GLN A 26 -2.42 -1.11 5.27
CA GLN A 26 -3.67 -0.61 5.81
C GLN A 26 -4.11 0.66 5.09
N LEU A 27 -5.39 0.72 4.74
CA LEU A 27 -6.08 1.95 4.37
C LEU A 27 -6.82 2.45 5.60
N GLN A 28 -6.46 3.64 6.09
CA GLN A 28 -7.09 4.25 7.25
C GLN A 28 -7.61 5.64 6.91
N VAL A 29 -8.90 5.88 7.19
CA VAL A 29 -9.54 7.18 7.07
C VAL A 29 -10.41 7.40 8.31
N ASN A 30 -10.00 8.31 9.19
CA ASN A 30 -10.64 8.54 10.49
C ASN A 30 -10.79 7.23 11.28
N ASN A 31 -12.03 6.77 11.49
CA ASN A 31 -12.36 5.55 12.22
C ASN A 31 -12.49 4.30 11.32
N PHE A 32 -12.38 4.46 10.00
CA PHE A 32 -12.38 3.34 9.07
C PHE A 32 -10.96 2.81 8.91
N VAL A 33 -10.78 1.49 9.12
CA VAL A 33 -9.51 0.78 8.92
C VAL A 33 -9.78 -0.46 8.10
N GLU A 34 -9.06 -0.61 6.99
CA GLU A 34 -9.09 -1.80 6.15
C GLU A 34 -7.67 -2.34 5.96
N THR A 35 -7.46 -3.62 6.25
CA THR A 35 -6.18 -4.29 6.00
C THR A 35 -6.26 -5.08 4.70
N LYS A 36 -5.28 -4.89 3.82
CA LYS A 36 -5.17 -5.59 2.54
C LYS A 36 -3.87 -6.38 2.47
N LYS A 37 -3.92 -7.52 1.78
CA LYS A 37 -2.77 -8.39 1.50
C LYS A 37 -2.33 -8.20 0.05
N MET A 38 -1.05 -7.93 -0.15
CA MET A 38 -0.37 -7.90 -1.45
C MET A 38 0.61 -9.07 -1.52
N ILE A 39 0.66 -9.76 -2.65
CA ILE A 39 1.71 -10.75 -2.93
C ILE A 39 2.58 -10.15 -4.01
N LEU A 40 3.85 -9.92 -3.70
CA LEU A 40 4.85 -9.49 -4.67
C LEU A 40 5.57 -10.72 -5.20
N LEU A 41 5.50 -10.92 -6.52
CA LEU A 41 6.24 -11.94 -7.24
C LEU A 41 7.10 -11.21 -8.28
N LYS A 42 8.42 -11.28 -8.13
CA LYS A 42 9.40 -10.87 -9.14
C LYS A 42 9.67 -12.01 -10.12
#